data_AF-A0A5C6G391-F1
#
_entry.id   AF-A0A5C6G391-F1
#
_cell.length_a   1.000
_cell.length_b   1.000
_cell.length_c   1.000
_cell.angle_alpha   90.00
_cell.angle_beta   90.00
_cell.angle_gamma   90.00
#
_symmetry.space_group_name_H-M   'P 1'
#
loop_
_entity.id
_entity.type
_entity.pdbx_description
1 polymer ?
#
loop_
_entity_poly.entity_id
_entity_poly.type
_entity_poly.pdbx_seq_one_letter_code
_entity_poly.pdbx_strand_id
1 'polypeptide(L)'
;MKGKRYARSQKPYSVTDALKRLVDKAGSLSLRKYLTKREKNSLEAALTILQTETNSWKRQKYQLFLRDLMKDCGAHAVLLCAAALGQVIVANMNEQNRDRLGGIMKTDTRFSGAVIQELAAVECSIPETTHRPGPEDFQQPGTPIEKTPSANTMFDTYEQAATLAEPRSTGLINGRREQEARHSIRKLNTF
;
A
#
# COMPACT_ATOMS: atom_id res chain seq x y z
N MET A 1 33.11 -3.70 29.76
CA MET A 1 32.81 -2.49 28.97
C MET A 1 31.97 -2.88 27.76
N LYS A 2 30.67 -2.53 27.71
CA LYS A 2 29.78 -2.83 26.57
C LYS A 2 29.87 -1.68 25.56
N GLY A 3 30.55 -1.90 24.44
CA GLY A 3 30.63 -0.91 23.37
C GLY A 3 29.26 -0.65 22.75
N LYS A 4 28.79 0.60 22.82
CA LYS A 4 27.58 1.04 22.12
C LYS A 4 27.83 0.90 20.61
N ARG A 5 27.24 -0.12 19.97
CA ARG A 5 27.25 -0.24 18.51
C ARG A 5 26.29 0.81 17.97
N TYR A 6 26.82 1.94 17.51
CA TYR A 6 26.04 2.91 16.76
C TYR A 6 25.50 2.20 15.51
N ALA A 7 24.17 2.07 15.41
CA ALA A 7 23.54 1.61 14.19
C ALA A 7 23.90 2.61 13.09
N ARG A 8 24.69 2.18 12.10
CA ARG A 8 25.01 3.04 10.95
C ARG A 8 23.70 3.44 10.29
N SER A 9 23.44 4.74 10.22
CA SER A 9 22.35 5.30 9.43
C SER A 9 22.54 4.83 7.98
N GLN A 10 21.70 3.88 7.55
CA GLN A 10 21.69 3.44 6.16
C GLN A 10 20.97 4.52 5.35
N LYS A 11 21.63 5.01 4.30
CA LYS A 11 21.00 5.93 3.36
C LYS A 11 19.78 5.24 2.73
N PRO A 12 18.61 5.88 2.72
CA PRO A 12 17.44 5.33 2.04
C PRO A 12 17.75 5.05 0.57
N TYR A 13 17.16 3.98 0.04
CA TYR A 13 17.32 3.65 -1.37
C TYR A 13 16.67 4.74 -2.24
N SER A 14 17.37 5.20 -3.27
CA SER A 14 16.91 6.31 -4.09
C SER A 14 15.92 5.85 -5.16
N VAL A 15 15.01 6.76 -5.56
CA VAL A 15 14.08 6.50 -6.68
C VAL A 15 14.81 6.27 -8.00
N THR A 16 15.92 7.00 -8.23
CA THR A 16 16.71 6.89 -9.46
C THR A 16 17.36 5.51 -9.58
N ASP A 17 17.91 4.98 -8.48
CA ASP A 17 18.50 3.64 -8.48
C ASP A 17 17.43 2.55 -8.66
N ALA A 18 16.25 2.75 -8.06
CA ALA A 18 15.12 1.83 -8.23
C ALA A 18 14.62 1.82 -9.67
N LEU A 19 14.48 3.00 -10.28
CA LEU A 19 14.05 3.14 -11.66
C LEU A 19 15.05 2.49 -12.63
N LYS A 20 16.35 2.71 -12.42
CA LYS A 20 17.39 2.07 -13.22
C LYS A 20 17.25 0.54 -13.17
N ARG A 21 17.09 -0.04 -11.98
CA ARG A 21 16.88 -1.48 -11.82
C ARG A 21 15.61 -1.98 -12.50
N LEU A 22 14.52 -1.22 -12.47
CA LEU A 22 13.28 -1.58 -13.14
C LEU A 22 13.46 -1.58 -14.66
N VAL A 23 14.10 -0.57 -15.23
CA VAL A 23 14.36 -0.48 -16.68
C VAL A 23 15.26 -1.63 -17.13
N ASP A 24 16.36 -1.88 -16.41
CA ASP A 24 17.27 -2.99 -16.70
C ASP A 24 16.53 -4.34 -16.62
N LYS A 25 15.65 -4.50 -15.63
CA LYS A 25 14.85 -5.72 -15.46
C LYS A 25 13.81 -5.88 -16.58
N ALA A 26 13.09 -4.82 -16.91
CA ALA A 26 12.11 -4.81 -17.99
C ALA A 26 12.78 -5.21 -19.32
N GLY A 27 13.91 -4.59 -19.66
CA GLY A 27 14.69 -4.97 -20.85
C GLY A 27 15.14 -6.44 -20.83
N SER A 28 15.65 -6.91 -19.68
CA SER A 28 16.06 -8.31 -19.51
C SER A 28 14.90 -9.31 -19.67
N LEU A 29 13.69 -8.94 -19.25
CA LEU A 29 12.49 -9.77 -19.40
C LEU A 29 11.93 -9.72 -20.82
N SER A 30 11.96 -8.55 -21.46
CA SER A 30 11.57 -8.43 -22.87
C SER A 30 12.47 -9.29 -23.79
N LEU A 31 13.76 -9.40 -23.47
CA LEU A 31 14.70 -10.25 -24.22
C LEU A 31 14.50 -11.74 -23.93
N ARG A 32 14.42 -12.13 -22.64
CA ARG A 32 14.37 -13.55 -22.25
C ARG A 32 12.97 -14.15 -22.37
N LYS A 33 11.91 -13.35 -22.20
CA LYS A 33 10.50 -13.76 -22.18
C LYS A 33 10.14 -14.81 -21.12
N TYR A 34 10.90 -14.92 -20.04
CA TYR A 34 10.59 -15.78 -18.89
C TYR A 34 11.17 -15.24 -17.59
N LEU A 35 10.62 -15.67 -16.44
CA LEU A 35 11.16 -15.42 -15.11
C LEU A 35 12.13 -16.53 -14.71
N THR A 36 13.30 -16.16 -14.19
CA THR A 36 14.21 -17.11 -13.54
C THR A 36 13.60 -17.65 -12.25
N LYS A 37 14.08 -18.81 -11.77
CA LYS A 37 13.65 -19.39 -10.49
C LYS A 37 13.69 -18.40 -9.33
N ARG A 38 14.74 -17.58 -9.26
CA ARG A 38 14.87 -16.55 -8.22
C ARG A 38 13.80 -15.45 -8.35
N GLU A 39 13.50 -15.02 -9.56
CA GLU A 39 12.48 -13.99 -9.83
C GLU A 39 11.08 -14.53 -9.53
N LYS A 40 10.78 -15.79 -9.90
CA LYS A 40 9.53 -16.49 -9.53
C LYS A 40 9.36 -16.56 -8.01
N ASN A 41 10.37 -17.02 -7.28
CA ASN A 41 10.31 -17.06 -5.81
C ASN A 41 10.08 -15.67 -5.19
N SER A 42 10.68 -14.62 -5.77
CA SER A 42 10.48 -13.25 -5.31
C SER A 42 9.05 -12.76 -5.57
N LEU A 43 8.49 -13.14 -6.73
CA LEU A 43 7.10 -12.86 -7.08
C LEU A 43 6.13 -13.61 -6.17
N GLU A 44 6.30 -14.91 -5.97
CA GLU A 44 5.48 -15.70 -5.05
C GLU A 44 5.50 -15.13 -3.62
N ALA A 45 6.66 -14.71 -3.13
CA ALA A 45 6.77 -14.04 -1.84
C ALA A 45 6.01 -12.71 -1.81
N ALA A 46 6.03 -11.95 -2.90
CA ALA A 46 5.28 -10.71 -3.04
C ALA A 46 3.76 -10.95 -3.07
N LEU A 47 3.29 -11.94 -3.83
CA LEU A 47 1.88 -12.34 -3.88
C LEU A 47 1.39 -12.87 -2.52
N THR A 48 2.21 -13.68 -1.83
CA THR A 48 1.91 -14.13 -0.47
C THR A 48 1.77 -12.94 0.49
N ILE A 49 2.64 -11.93 0.40
CA ILE A 49 2.54 -10.72 1.22
C ILE A 49 1.29 -9.91 0.88
N LEU A 50 0.83 -9.92 -0.38
CA LEU A 50 -0.42 -9.25 -0.75
C LEU A 50 -1.64 -9.91 -0.08
N GLN A 51 -1.66 -11.25 -0.01
CA GLN A 51 -2.77 -12.04 0.53
C GLN A 51 -2.78 -12.17 2.06
N THR A 52 -1.61 -12.09 2.72
CA THR A 52 -1.49 -12.33 4.16
C THR A 52 -1.49 -11.05 4.97
N GLU A 53 -2.07 -11.10 6.17
CA GLU A 53 -1.85 -10.06 7.17
C GLU A 53 -0.41 -10.12 7.66
N THR A 54 0.25 -8.97 7.74
CA THR A 54 1.67 -8.91 8.11
C THR A 54 1.88 -8.09 9.37
N ASN A 55 2.56 -8.68 10.36
CA ASN A 55 2.90 -8.00 11.62
C ASN A 55 4.23 -7.24 11.55
N SER A 56 4.98 -7.38 10.45
CA SER A 56 6.27 -6.72 10.28
C SER A 56 6.10 -5.41 9.54
N TRP A 57 6.56 -4.32 10.15
CA TRP A 57 6.57 -2.98 9.54
C TRP A 57 7.19 -2.95 8.13
N LYS A 58 8.26 -3.73 7.89
CA LYS A 58 8.90 -3.81 6.56
C LYS A 58 8.01 -4.51 5.54
N ARG A 59 7.27 -5.54 5.96
CA ARG A 59 6.33 -6.26 5.09
C ARG A 59 5.10 -5.40 4.82
N GLN A 60 4.57 -4.70 5.81
CA GLN A 60 3.46 -3.76 5.66
C GLN A 60 3.78 -2.65 4.65
N LYS A 61 4.97 -2.02 4.75
CA LYS A 61 5.43 -1.02 3.78
C LYS A 61 5.46 -1.56 2.34
N TYR A 62 5.96 -2.78 2.18
CA TYR A 62 6.02 -3.42 0.89
C TYR A 62 4.63 -3.80 0.38
N GLN A 63 3.76 -4.31 1.26
CA GLN A 63 2.39 -4.69 0.97
C GLN A 63 1.56 -3.51 0.48
N LEU A 64 1.61 -2.37 1.19
CA LEU A 64 0.90 -1.15 0.79
C LEU A 64 1.36 -0.68 -0.60
N PHE A 65 2.67 -0.58 -0.80
CA PHE A 65 3.24 -0.21 -2.09
C PHE A 65 2.79 -1.13 -3.23
N LEU A 66 2.79 -2.46 -3.02
CA LEU A 66 2.34 -3.40 -4.03
C LEU A 66 0.82 -3.31 -4.29
N ARG A 67 0.00 -3.02 -3.27
CA ARG A 67 -1.45 -2.82 -3.43
C ARG A 67 -1.73 -1.58 -4.27
N ASP A 68 -1.02 -0.49 -4.02
CA ASP A 68 -1.15 0.74 -4.79
C ASP A 68 -0.76 0.51 -6.25
N LEU A 69 0.36 -0.19 -6.51
CA LEU A 69 0.76 -0.56 -7.86
C LEU A 69 -0.24 -1.49 -8.55
N MET A 70 -0.77 -2.49 -7.84
CA MET A 70 -1.77 -3.40 -8.41
C MET A 70 -3.02 -2.65 -8.84
N LYS A 71 -3.47 -1.67 -8.04
CA LYS A 71 -4.65 -0.86 -8.32
C LYS A 71 -4.43 0.09 -9.49
N ASP A 72 -3.28 0.76 -9.52
CA ASP A 72 -3.05 1.88 -10.46
C ASP A 72 -2.40 1.46 -11.78
N CYS A 73 -1.55 0.43 -11.74
CA CYS A 73 -0.75 -0.02 -12.87
C CYS A 73 -1.08 -1.46 -13.27
N GLY A 74 -1.55 -2.31 -12.35
CA GLY A 74 -1.91 -3.70 -12.60
C GLY A 74 -0.79 -4.70 -12.31
N ALA A 75 -1.08 -5.98 -12.60
CA ALA A 75 -0.22 -7.11 -12.21
C ALA A 75 1.21 -7.05 -12.78
N HIS A 76 1.39 -6.46 -13.96
CA HIS A 76 2.70 -6.33 -14.60
C HIS A 76 3.65 -5.42 -13.80
N ALA A 77 3.14 -4.38 -13.15
CA ALA A 77 3.93 -3.53 -12.27
C ALA A 77 4.38 -4.28 -11.01
N VAL A 78 3.48 -5.08 -10.43
CA VAL A 78 3.79 -5.92 -9.27
C VAL A 78 4.87 -6.95 -9.61
N LEU A 79 4.75 -7.62 -10.77
CA LEU A 79 5.76 -8.55 -11.27
C LEU A 79 7.13 -7.89 -11.39
N LEU A 80 7.20 -6.73 -12.04
CA LEU A 80 8.46 -6.00 -12.23
C LEU A 80 9.07 -5.57 -10.90
N CYS A 81 8.28 -5.02 -9.99
CA CYS A 81 8.76 -4.60 -8.67
C CYS A 81 9.25 -5.78 -7.84
N ALA A 82 8.54 -6.91 -7.85
CA ALA A 82 8.96 -8.10 -7.14
C ALA A 82 10.25 -8.69 -7.71
N ALA A 83 10.40 -8.72 -9.04
CA ALA A 83 11.57 -9.27 -9.71
C ALA A 83 12.81 -8.35 -9.64
N ALA A 84 12.63 -7.03 -9.67
CA ALA A 84 13.74 -6.06 -9.72
C ALA A 84 14.19 -5.56 -8.33
N LEU A 85 13.22 -5.27 -7.47
CA LEU A 85 13.44 -4.56 -6.20
C LEU A 85 13.26 -5.50 -5.01
N GLY A 86 12.14 -6.21 -4.98
CA GLY A 86 11.73 -7.03 -3.86
C GLY A 86 11.50 -6.24 -2.56
N GLN A 87 11.16 -6.98 -1.50
CA GLN A 87 10.77 -6.38 -0.21
C GLN A 87 11.87 -5.51 0.41
N VAL A 88 13.14 -5.97 0.35
CA VAL A 88 14.25 -5.30 1.05
C VAL A 88 14.48 -3.89 0.53
N ILE A 89 14.45 -3.71 -0.80
CA ILE A 89 14.73 -2.41 -1.42
C ILE A 89 13.58 -1.45 -1.15
N VAL A 90 12.34 -1.87 -1.40
CA VAL A 90 11.16 -1.01 -1.19
C VAL A 90 11.01 -0.61 0.28
N ALA A 91 11.25 -1.53 1.21
CA ALA A 91 11.20 -1.22 2.64
C ALA A 91 12.30 -0.24 3.09
N ASN A 92 13.42 -0.18 2.36
CA ASN A 92 14.52 0.75 2.60
C ASN A 92 14.35 2.10 1.86
N MET A 93 13.34 2.24 1.00
CA MET A 93 12.97 3.53 0.43
C MET A 93 12.22 4.36 1.49
N ASN A 94 12.34 5.69 1.43
CA ASN A 94 11.42 6.56 2.15
C ASN A 94 10.07 6.61 1.41
N GLU A 95 9.05 7.18 2.04
CA GLU A 95 7.68 7.27 1.49
C GLU A 95 7.64 8.06 0.18
N GLN A 96 8.20 9.28 0.19
CA GLN A 96 8.28 10.12 -1.02
C GLN A 96 8.90 9.42 -2.23
N ASN A 97 9.96 8.61 -2.02
CA ASN A 97 10.58 7.85 -3.10
C ASN A 97 9.68 6.70 -3.59
N ARG A 98 8.92 6.05 -2.70
CA ARG A 98 7.97 5.00 -3.09
C ARG A 98 6.83 5.59 -3.91
N ASP A 99 6.25 6.69 -3.46
CA ASP A 99 5.14 7.35 -4.14
C ASP A 99 5.57 7.86 -5.51
N ARG A 100 6.76 8.49 -5.58
CA ARG A 100 7.34 8.94 -6.84
C ARG A 100 7.64 7.78 -7.78
N LEU A 101 8.11 6.64 -7.27
CA LEU A 101 8.33 5.45 -8.09
C LEU A 101 7.02 4.92 -8.66
N GLY A 102 5.97 4.81 -7.84
CA GLY A 102 4.64 4.39 -8.27
C GLY A 102 4.06 5.34 -9.34
N GLY A 103 4.19 6.65 -9.13
CA GLY A 103 3.79 7.65 -10.12
C GLY A 103 4.52 7.52 -11.46
N ILE A 104 5.83 7.27 -11.43
CA ILE A 104 6.61 7.04 -12.66
C ILE A 104 6.12 5.76 -13.37
N MET A 105 5.95 4.66 -12.63
CA MET A 105 5.51 3.39 -13.20
C MET A 105 4.14 3.47 -13.88
N LYS A 106 3.25 4.33 -13.37
CA LYS A 106 1.94 4.59 -13.97
C LYS A 106 2.02 5.29 -15.33
N THR A 107 2.99 6.18 -15.49
CA THR A 107 3.11 7.03 -16.70
C THR A 107 4.04 6.46 -17.76
N ASP A 108 4.99 5.61 -17.37
CA ASP A 108 6.08 5.17 -18.23
C ASP A 108 5.75 3.85 -18.93
N THR A 109 5.54 3.94 -20.24
CA THR A 109 5.13 2.82 -21.09
C THR A 109 6.17 1.71 -21.20
N ARG A 110 7.43 1.97 -20.82
CA ARG A 110 8.50 0.95 -20.84
C ARG A 110 8.21 -0.22 -19.90
N PHE A 111 7.37 -0.02 -18.89
CA PHE A 111 6.99 -1.06 -17.94
C PHE A 111 5.76 -1.86 -18.36
N SER A 112 5.02 -1.39 -19.36
CA SER A 112 3.76 -1.99 -19.84
C SER A 112 3.93 -2.71 -21.18
N GLY A 113 5.14 -3.14 -21.53
CA GLY A 113 5.38 -3.90 -22.76
C GLY A 113 4.63 -5.24 -22.77
N ALA A 114 4.17 -5.67 -23.96
CA ALA A 114 3.32 -6.86 -24.13
C ALA A 114 3.89 -8.12 -23.47
N VAL A 115 5.19 -8.37 -23.62
CA VAL A 115 5.87 -9.52 -22.99
C VAL A 115 5.74 -9.51 -21.47
N ILE A 116 5.84 -8.34 -20.85
CA ILE A 116 5.77 -8.21 -19.39
C ILE A 116 4.34 -8.40 -18.92
N GLN A 117 3.36 -7.89 -19.67
CA GLN A 117 1.95 -8.10 -19.39
C GLN A 117 1.55 -9.57 -19.54
N GLU A 118 2.01 -10.24 -20.59
CA GLU A 118 1.77 -11.66 -20.81
C GLU A 118 2.39 -12.52 -19.69
N LEU A 119 3.64 -12.25 -19.32
CA LEU A 119 4.28 -12.90 -18.17
C LEU A 119 3.51 -12.66 -16.87
N ALA A 120 2.97 -11.45 -16.68
CA ALA A 120 2.18 -11.15 -15.50
C ALA A 120 0.84 -11.88 -15.50
N ALA A 121 0.17 -12.03 -16.64
CA ALA A 121 -1.06 -12.80 -16.73
C ALA A 121 -0.84 -14.27 -16.32
N VAL A 122 0.28 -14.87 -16.76
CA VAL A 122 0.62 -16.26 -16.43
C VAL A 122 1.03 -16.42 -14.97
N GLU A 123 1.91 -15.55 -14.47
CA GLU A 123 2.60 -15.78 -13.19
C GLU A 123 1.94 -15.06 -12.00
N CYS A 124 1.18 -13.98 -12.25
CA CYS A 124 0.46 -13.23 -11.23
C CYS A 124 -1.01 -13.62 -11.15
N SER A 125 -1.41 -14.75 -11.75
CA SER A 125 -2.71 -15.36 -11.48
C SER A 125 -2.78 -15.66 -9.98
N ILE A 126 -3.28 -14.69 -9.22
CA ILE A 126 -3.66 -14.84 -7.83
C ILE A 126 -4.75 -15.92 -7.87
N PRO A 127 -4.57 -17.09 -7.25
CA PRO A 127 -5.71 -17.98 -7.09
C PRO A 127 -6.77 -17.16 -6.36
N GLU A 128 -7.91 -16.95 -7.01
CA GLU A 128 -9.11 -16.47 -6.34
C GLU A 128 -9.25 -17.36 -5.10
N THR A 129 -9.05 -16.79 -3.93
CA THR A 129 -9.35 -17.47 -2.67
C THR A 129 -10.87 -17.52 -2.53
N THR A 130 -11.52 -18.27 -3.42
CA THR A 130 -12.86 -18.80 -3.22
C THR A 130 -12.70 -20.20 -2.66
N HIS A 131 -12.27 -20.26 -1.41
CA HIS A 131 -12.75 -21.31 -0.51
C HIS A 131 -12.74 -20.75 0.91
N ARG A 132 -13.79 -19.98 1.21
CA ARG A 132 -14.33 -19.94 2.57
C ARG A 132 -14.77 -21.39 2.84
N PRO A 133 -14.15 -22.16 3.75
CA PRO A 133 -14.82 -23.36 4.22
C PRO A 133 -16.14 -22.89 4.82
N GLY A 134 -17.23 -23.21 4.10
CA GLY A 134 -18.57 -23.19 4.69
C GLY A 134 -18.55 -24.10 5.92
N PRO A 135 -19.41 -23.83 6.92
CA PRO A 135 -19.51 -24.69 8.08
C PRO A 135 -19.85 -26.09 7.58
N GLU A 136 -18.91 -27.02 7.80
CA GLU A 136 -19.11 -28.43 7.47
C GLU A 136 -20.40 -28.90 8.14
N ASP A 137 -21.22 -29.54 7.31
CA ASP A 137 -22.43 -30.25 7.67
C ASP A 137 -22.16 -31.21 8.84
N PHE A 138 -22.51 -30.77 10.05
CA PHE A 138 -22.70 -31.68 11.17
C PHE A 138 -23.88 -32.60 10.85
N GLN A 139 -23.56 -33.81 10.39
CA GLN A 139 -24.51 -34.91 10.36
C GLN A 139 -25.06 -35.16 11.76
N GLN A 140 -26.35 -34.86 11.94
CA GLN A 140 -27.15 -35.30 13.06
C GLN A 140 -27.38 -36.82 13.02
N PRO A 141 -27.32 -37.51 14.17
CA PRO A 141 -28.20 -38.62 14.49
C PRO A 141 -29.37 -38.12 15.36
N GLY A 142 -30.58 -38.57 15.05
CA GLY A 142 -31.82 -37.95 15.49
C GLY A 142 -32.33 -38.25 16.90
N THR A 143 -32.99 -37.22 17.46
CA THR A 143 -34.24 -37.16 18.26
C THR A 143 -34.32 -37.91 19.63
N PRO A 144 -35.28 -37.64 20.56
CA PRO A 144 -36.42 -36.68 20.53
C PRO A 144 -36.75 -35.92 21.88
N ILE A 145 -37.57 -34.86 21.77
CA ILE A 145 -38.50 -34.18 22.76
C ILE A 145 -37.96 -33.55 24.07
N GLU A 146 -38.16 -32.23 24.27
CA GLU A 146 -39.13 -31.67 25.26
C GLU A 146 -39.12 -30.12 25.34
N LYS A 147 -40.34 -29.55 25.21
CA LYS A 147 -40.92 -28.36 25.87
C LYS A 147 -40.18 -27.01 25.91
N THR A 148 -40.82 -26.03 25.27
CA THR A 148 -40.86 -24.60 25.69
C THR A 148 -41.46 -24.45 27.10
N PRO A 149 -41.39 -23.31 27.81
CA PRO A 149 -41.09 -21.93 27.37
C PRO A 149 -40.11 -21.16 28.29
N SER A 150 -39.71 -19.93 27.93
CA SER A 150 -39.74 -18.75 28.84
C SER A 150 -38.88 -17.60 28.30
N ALA A 151 -39.43 -16.41 28.45
CA ALA A 151 -38.89 -15.11 28.14
C ALA A 151 -37.52 -14.82 28.80
N ASN A 152 -36.72 -13.94 28.18
CA ASN A 152 -36.36 -12.63 28.74
C ASN A 152 -35.25 -11.93 27.92
N THR A 153 -35.64 -10.80 27.33
CA THR A 153 -34.98 -9.48 27.44
C THR A 153 -33.45 -9.42 27.50
N MET A 154 -32.82 -8.87 26.45
CA MET A 154 -31.79 -7.82 26.56
C MET A 154 -31.34 -7.37 25.16
N PHE A 155 -32.13 -6.50 24.54
CA PHE A 155 -31.68 -5.65 23.44
C PHE A 155 -32.21 -4.24 23.69
N ASP A 156 -31.61 -3.58 24.68
CA ASP A 156 -31.70 -2.15 24.86
C ASP A 156 -30.36 -1.71 25.43
N THR A 157 -29.57 -0.99 24.62
CA THR A 157 -28.79 0.20 24.98
C THR A 157 -28.01 0.63 23.73
N TYR A 158 -28.72 1.26 22.80
CA TYR A 158 -28.13 2.12 21.76
C TYR A 158 -28.84 3.47 21.84
N GLU A 159 -28.45 4.30 22.81
CA GLU A 159 -28.49 5.76 22.73
C GLU A 159 -27.99 6.35 24.05
N GLN A 160 -27.04 7.30 23.98
CA GLN A 160 -26.98 8.55 24.76
C GLN A 160 -25.53 9.05 24.92
N ALA A 161 -25.10 9.89 23.97
CA ALA A 161 -24.12 10.95 24.24
C ALA A 161 -24.13 11.99 23.11
N ALA A 162 -25.28 12.63 22.90
CA ALA A 162 -25.39 13.80 22.03
C ALA A 162 -26.38 14.79 22.63
N THR A 163 -25.98 15.56 23.64
CA THR A 163 -26.63 16.82 23.99
C THR A 163 -25.82 17.62 25.02
N LEU A 164 -25.65 18.91 24.73
CA LEU A 164 -25.37 20.05 25.62
C LEU A 164 -23.91 20.40 25.94
N ALA A 165 -23.32 21.29 25.13
CA ALA A 165 -22.50 22.40 25.65
C ALA A 165 -22.23 23.48 24.56
N GLU A 166 -23.11 24.47 24.49
CA GLU A 166 -22.80 25.86 24.06
C GLU A 166 -23.70 26.74 24.97
N PRO A 167 -23.42 28.02 25.24
CA PRO A 167 -22.19 28.82 25.07
C PRO A 167 -21.79 29.54 26.39
N ARG A 168 -20.55 30.03 26.51
CA ARG A 168 -20.27 31.18 27.39
C ARG A 168 -19.42 32.22 26.69
N SER A 169 -20.12 33.28 26.31
CA SER A 169 -19.61 34.60 25.97
C SER A 169 -18.98 35.26 27.20
N THR A 170 -17.73 35.67 27.08
CA THR A 170 -17.20 36.89 27.71
C THR A 170 -16.23 37.49 26.72
N GLY A 171 -16.65 38.56 26.05
CA GLY A 171 -15.76 39.39 25.25
C GLY A 171 -14.76 40.15 26.12
N LEU A 172 -13.69 40.64 25.50
CA LEU A 172 -13.38 42.07 25.45
C LEU A 172 -12.03 42.34 24.73
N ILE A 173 -12.14 43.12 23.64
CA ILE A 173 -11.29 44.23 23.15
C ILE A 173 -9.83 44.07 22.68
N ASN A 174 -9.70 44.35 21.38
CA ASN A 174 -8.93 45.46 20.74
C ASN A 174 -7.55 45.24 20.10
N GLY A 175 -7.50 45.73 18.85
CA GLY A 175 -6.32 46.25 18.14
C GLY A 175 -5.77 45.29 17.08
N ARG A 176 -5.61 45.61 15.80
CA ARG A 176 -5.63 46.90 15.09
C ARG A 176 -5.61 46.55 13.58
N ARG A 177 -6.47 47.17 12.78
CA ARG A 177 -6.35 47.20 11.31
C ARG A 177 -5.18 48.12 10.94
N GLU A 178 -4.44 47.78 9.89
CA GLU A 178 -4.43 48.50 8.60
C GLU A 178 -3.16 48.21 7.79
N GLN A 179 -3.39 47.94 6.50
CA GLN A 179 -2.66 48.40 5.30
C GLN A 179 -1.12 48.24 5.30
N GLU A 180 -0.53 47.59 4.30
CA GLU A 180 -0.22 48.28 3.06
C GLU A 180 -0.21 47.36 1.83
N ALA A 181 -0.72 47.93 0.75
CA ALA A 181 -0.67 47.43 -0.59
C ALA A 181 0.40 48.21 -1.40
N ARG A 182 0.91 47.57 -2.47
CA ARG A 182 1.49 48.18 -3.69
C ARG A 182 2.91 48.77 -3.64
N HIS A 183 3.86 48.04 -4.24
CA HIS A 183 4.91 48.50 -5.20
C HIS A 183 5.84 47.31 -5.48
N SER A 184 6.27 46.88 -6.67
CA SER A 184 6.27 47.37 -8.06
C SER A 184 6.46 46.11 -8.94
N ILE A 185 5.58 45.75 -9.86
CA ILE A 185 5.58 46.08 -11.31
C ILE A 185 6.96 46.42 -11.91
N ARG A 186 7.35 45.58 -12.88
CA ARG A 186 8.23 45.80 -14.06
C ARG A 186 9.65 46.32 -13.82
N LYS A 187 10.61 45.49 -14.22
CA LYS A 187 11.57 45.90 -15.26
C LYS A 187 11.66 44.83 -16.34
N LEU A 188 10.97 45.11 -17.44
CA LEU A 188 11.28 44.63 -18.79
C LEU A 188 12.43 45.49 -19.34
N ASN A 189 13.27 44.86 -20.16
CA ASN A 189 14.05 45.39 -21.29
C ASN A 189 14.33 46.90 -21.33
N THR A 190 15.61 47.29 -21.43
CA THR A 190 16.12 47.95 -22.66
C THR A 190 17.66 48.04 -22.67
N PHE A 191 18.21 47.73 -23.85
CA PHE A 191 19.54 48.01 -24.45
C PHE A 191 20.82 47.66 -23.70
#